data_AF-A0AAW5QRF3-F1
#
_entry.id   AF-A0AAW5QRF3-F1
#
_cell.length_a   1.000
_cell.length_b   1.000
_cell.length_c   1.000
_cell.angle_alpha   90.00
_cell.angle_beta   90.00
_cell.angle_gamma   90.00
#
_symmetry.space_group_name_H-M   'P 1'
#
loop_
_entity.id
_entity.type
_entity.pdbx_description
1 polymer ?
#
loop_
_entity_poly.entity_id
_entity_poly.type
_entity_poly.pdbx_seq_one_letter_code
_entity_poly.pdbx_strand_id
1 'polypeptide(L)'
;MLAAGITPASAVFVLERVCRTDGASWGAALDEPDATAVLKLGWRAGLESWAEQEIIAGIAASHPRLVLNQLVDERTPDAQLPYELPGLSEALSDHADDLASWMFDRAKTPEVARAEQVVGLALAGGVSEHQARSIASLLDVVDAETLVAVLELLRFVEIWPLQQPSLARSFLQRADQLGHNITRHVLEAIEGATRLRGVSWTNGVSDEVNHALTLATRAAEAEPEPRLAAIYAHRIESLHHEVKNIEDRYARDTEF
;
A
#
# COMPACT_ATOMS: atom_id res chain seq x y z
N MET A 1 -9.67 18.55 23.95
CA MET A 1 -11.13 18.29 24.06
C MET A 1 -11.98 19.22 23.16
N LEU A 2 -11.44 19.68 22.01
CA LEU A 2 -12.14 20.59 21.08
C LEU A 2 -12.88 19.86 19.94
N ALA A 3 -12.50 18.62 19.61
CA ALA A 3 -13.04 17.91 18.45
C ALA A 3 -14.46 17.32 18.66
N ALA A 4 -14.90 17.06 19.89
CA ALA A 4 -16.13 16.29 20.15
C ALA A 4 -17.43 17.00 19.74
N GLY A 5 -17.44 18.33 19.66
CA GLY A 5 -18.64 19.15 19.40
C GLY A 5 -18.68 19.87 18.03
N ILE A 6 -17.66 19.70 17.18
CA ILE A 6 -17.59 20.39 15.89
C ILE A 6 -18.39 19.60 14.85
N THR A 7 -19.20 20.24 13.99
CA THR A 7 -19.89 19.52 12.90
C THR A 7 -18.89 19.20 11.77
N PRO A 8 -19.11 18.14 10.95
CA PRO A 8 -18.23 17.86 9.82
C PRO A 8 -17.96 19.09 8.93
N ALA A 9 -19.02 19.83 8.57
CA ALA A 9 -18.90 21.07 7.79
C ALA A 9 -18.07 22.16 8.49
N SER A 10 -18.14 22.26 9.82
CA SER A 10 -17.29 23.19 10.57
C SER A 10 -15.83 22.72 10.64
N ALA A 11 -15.58 21.41 10.62
CA ALA A 11 -14.22 20.86 10.56
C ALA A 11 -13.58 21.18 9.20
N VAL A 12 -14.29 20.95 8.08
CA VAL A 12 -13.86 21.36 6.72
C VAL A 12 -13.50 22.84 6.71
N PHE A 13 -14.42 23.72 7.15
CA PHE A 13 -14.19 25.16 7.13
C PHE A 13 -12.98 25.60 7.96
N VAL A 14 -12.73 24.96 9.11
CA VAL A 14 -11.54 25.25 9.92
C VAL A 14 -10.27 24.83 9.20
N LEU A 15 -10.24 23.63 8.60
CA LEU A 15 -9.06 23.13 7.90
C LEU A 15 -8.73 23.98 6.66
N GLU A 16 -9.73 24.27 5.82
CA GLU A 16 -9.57 25.13 4.64
C GLU A 16 -9.08 26.54 4.98
N ARG A 17 -9.57 27.11 6.09
CA ARG A 17 -9.17 28.46 6.51
C ARG A 17 -7.73 28.52 7.00
N VAL A 18 -7.23 27.43 7.58
CA VAL A 18 -5.91 27.37 8.18
C VAL A 18 -4.84 27.01 7.15
N CYS A 19 -5.11 26.09 6.22
CA CYS A 19 -4.16 25.70 5.16
C CYS A 19 -3.94 26.78 4.09
N ARG A 20 -4.94 27.66 3.86
CA ARG A 20 -4.95 28.61 2.72
C ARG A 20 -4.60 27.90 1.40
N THR A 21 -3.43 28.19 0.82
CA THR A 21 -2.99 27.64 -0.48
C THR A 21 -1.86 26.61 -0.37
N ASP A 22 -1.40 26.26 0.83
CA ASP A 22 -0.28 25.33 1.03
C ASP A 22 -0.51 24.48 2.29
N GLY A 23 -1.37 23.46 2.15
CA GLY A 23 -1.73 22.57 3.24
C GLY A 23 -0.59 21.65 3.65
N ALA A 24 0.22 21.22 2.69
CA ALA A 24 1.34 20.31 2.93
C ALA A 24 2.43 20.96 3.80
N SER A 25 2.89 22.16 3.46
CA SER A 25 3.90 22.85 4.26
C SER A 25 3.40 23.19 5.66
N TRP A 26 2.13 23.57 5.79
CA TRP A 26 1.56 23.85 7.11
C TRP A 26 1.44 22.58 7.96
N GLY A 27 0.94 21.47 7.38
CA GLY A 27 0.84 20.18 8.06
C GLY A 27 2.20 19.65 8.52
N ALA A 28 3.24 19.81 7.71
CA ALA A 28 4.61 19.40 8.04
C ALA A 28 5.25 20.22 9.17
N ALA A 29 4.77 21.45 9.42
CA ALA A 29 5.29 22.33 10.45
C ALA A 29 4.65 22.12 11.84
N LEU A 30 3.63 21.26 11.93
CA LEU A 30 2.93 20.98 13.19
C LEU A 30 3.81 20.14 14.12
N ASP A 31 3.69 20.40 15.42
CA ASP A 31 4.19 19.46 16.42
C ASP A 31 3.22 18.27 16.59
N GLU A 32 3.65 17.22 17.27
CA GLU A 32 2.86 15.99 17.39
C GLU A 32 1.48 16.21 18.07
N PRO A 33 1.35 17.01 19.16
CA PRO A 33 0.04 17.33 19.73
C PRO A 33 -0.91 18.04 18.76
N ASP A 34 -0.43 19.04 18.01
CA ASP A 34 -1.25 19.78 17.06
C ASP A 34 -1.58 18.92 15.83
N ALA A 35 -0.62 18.17 15.31
CA ALA A 35 -0.85 17.19 14.24
C ALA A 35 -1.92 16.17 14.64
N THR A 36 -1.88 15.66 15.87
CA THR A 36 -2.90 14.73 16.39
C THR A 36 -4.29 15.36 16.41
N ALA A 37 -4.39 16.63 16.83
CA ALA A 37 -5.66 17.34 16.86
C ALA A 37 -6.21 17.60 15.44
N VAL A 38 -5.33 17.95 14.51
CA VAL A 38 -5.66 18.21 13.10
C VAL A 38 -6.09 16.94 12.38
N LEU A 39 -5.40 15.80 12.59
CA LEU A 39 -5.82 14.51 12.03
C LEU A 39 -7.23 14.14 12.47
N LYS A 40 -7.56 14.29 13.76
CA LYS A 40 -8.91 14.03 14.29
C LYS A 40 -9.98 14.96 13.69
N LEU A 41 -9.62 16.20 13.37
CA LEU A 41 -10.50 17.12 12.67
C LEU A 41 -10.70 16.68 11.21
N GLY A 42 -9.64 16.28 10.51
CA GLY A 42 -9.70 15.77 9.14
C GLY A 42 -10.62 14.56 9.02
N TRP A 43 -10.46 13.57 9.90
CA TRP A 43 -11.34 12.39 9.91
C TRP A 43 -12.80 12.75 10.14
N ARG A 44 -13.06 13.74 10.97
CA ARG A 44 -14.42 14.25 11.20
C ARG A 44 -14.97 15.06 10.03
N ALA A 45 -14.09 15.66 9.22
CA ALA A 45 -14.43 16.37 7.99
C ALA A 45 -14.72 15.41 6.81
N GLY A 46 -14.17 14.20 6.86
CA GLY A 46 -14.38 13.14 5.85
C GLY A 46 -13.23 12.96 4.88
N LEU A 47 -12.23 13.85 4.86
CA LEU A 47 -11.06 13.82 3.99
C LEU A 47 -11.38 13.86 2.49
N GLU A 48 -12.51 14.51 2.16
CA GLU A 48 -12.98 14.64 0.78
C GLU A 48 -12.37 15.85 0.08
N SER A 49 -11.92 16.86 0.83
CA SER A 49 -11.35 18.06 0.24
C SER A 49 -9.86 17.90 -0.05
N TRP A 50 -9.40 18.53 -1.14
CA TRP A 50 -7.99 18.56 -1.50
C TRP A 50 -7.11 19.16 -0.39
N ALA A 51 -7.60 20.20 0.28
CA ALA A 51 -6.92 20.84 1.41
C ALA A 51 -6.68 19.87 2.58
N GLU A 52 -7.68 19.06 2.92
CA GLU A 52 -7.56 18.04 3.97
C GLU A 52 -6.49 17.00 3.62
N GLN A 53 -6.47 16.55 2.36
CA GLN A 53 -5.53 15.55 1.88
C GLN A 53 -4.09 16.09 1.87
N GLU A 54 -3.87 17.33 1.43
CA GLU A 54 -2.55 17.97 1.51
C GLU A 54 -2.02 18.10 2.94
N ILE A 55 -2.89 18.49 3.88
CA ILE A 55 -2.51 18.59 5.29
C ILE A 55 -2.05 17.22 5.81
N ILE A 56 -2.76 16.15 5.49
CA ILE A 56 -2.39 14.80 5.91
C ILE A 56 -1.06 14.36 5.30
N ALA A 57 -0.84 14.63 4.01
CA ALA A 57 0.43 14.33 3.36
C ALA A 57 1.58 15.11 4.05
N GLY A 58 1.37 16.38 4.39
CA GLY A 58 2.33 17.19 5.15
C GLY A 58 2.63 16.63 6.54
N ILE A 59 1.59 16.22 7.28
CA ILE A 59 1.77 15.57 8.58
C ILE A 59 2.48 14.23 8.42
N ALA A 60 2.19 13.45 7.37
CA ALA A 60 2.88 12.17 7.13
C ALA A 60 4.37 12.36 6.83
N ALA A 61 4.75 13.46 6.17
CA ALA A 61 6.14 13.81 5.88
C ALA A 61 6.95 14.29 7.11
N SER A 62 6.30 14.50 8.25
CA SER A 62 6.97 14.92 9.51
C SER A 62 6.76 13.92 10.65
N HIS A 63 5.59 13.27 10.67
CA HIS A 63 5.12 12.35 11.70
C HIS A 63 4.48 11.08 11.08
N PRO A 64 5.23 10.29 10.28
CA PRO A 64 4.67 9.17 9.51
C PRO A 64 3.94 8.14 10.39
N ARG A 65 4.54 7.78 11.53
CA ARG A 65 3.95 6.82 12.48
C ARG A 65 2.66 7.31 13.11
N LEU A 66 2.52 8.63 13.33
CA LEU A 66 1.30 9.21 13.88
C LEU A 66 0.14 9.03 12.91
N VAL A 67 0.36 9.31 11.62
CA VAL A 67 -0.66 9.14 10.58
C VAL A 67 -1.05 7.67 10.43
N LEU A 68 -0.07 6.77 10.37
CA LEU A 68 -0.33 5.32 10.27
C LEU A 68 -1.10 4.77 11.48
N ASN A 69 -0.77 5.23 12.70
CA ASN A 69 -1.50 4.84 13.90
C ASN A 69 -2.94 5.38 13.90
N GLN A 70 -3.13 6.65 13.54
CA GLN A 70 -4.46 7.23 13.46
C GLN A 70 -5.32 6.51 12.42
N LEU A 71 -4.77 6.14 11.26
CA LEU A 71 -5.47 5.35 10.24
C LEU A 71 -5.94 4.00 10.79
N VAL A 72 -5.14 3.32 11.61
CA VAL A 72 -5.56 2.08 12.27
C VAL A 72 -6.69 2.33 13.26
N ASP A 73 -6.60 3.40 14.05
CA ASP A 73 -7.59 3.74 15.07
C ASP A 73 -8.96 4.10 14.46
N GLU A 74 -8.97 4.78 13.31
CA GLU A 74 -10.20 5.15 12.59
C GLU A 74 -10.84 3.99 11.83
N ARG A 75 -10.06 2.93 11.54
CA ARG A 75 -10.56 1.69 10.92
C ARG A 75 -11.34 0.87 11.94
N THR A 76 -12.60 1.24 12.13
CA THR A 76 -13.59 0.50 12.94
C THR A 76 -14.45 -0.41 12.05
N PRO A 77 -15.17 -1.40 12.60
CA PRO A 77 -16.08 -2.23 11.80
C PRO A 77 -17.14 -1.46 11.01
N ASP A 78 -17.52 -0.28 11.51
CA ASP A 78 -18.58 0.57 10.93
C ASP A 78 -18.02 1.73 10.09
N ALA A 79 -16.71 1.94 10.08
CA ALA A 79 -16.05 3.03 9.34
C ALA A 79 -14.99 2.47 8.38
N GLN A 80 -15.14 2.81 7.10
CA GLN A 80 -14.17 2.45 6.07
C GLN A 80 -13.11 3.55 5.95
N LEU A 81 -11.89 3.13 5.67
CA LEU A 81 -10.86 4.06 5.22
C LEU A 81 -11.21 4.60 3.83
N PRO A 82 -10.78 5.82 3.51
CA PRO A 82 -10.88 6.33 2.15
C PRO A 82 -10.15 5.38 1.19
N TYR A 83 -10.67 5.30 -0.04
CA TYR A 83 -10.06 4.46 -1.09
C TYR A 83 -8.63 4.90 -1.41
N GLU A 84 -8.41 6.22 -1.40
CA GLU A 84 -7.11 6.84 -1.63
C GLU A 84 -6.90 8.06 -0.73
N LEU A 85 -5.65 8.35 -0.41
CA LEU A 85 -5.20 9.58 0.21
C LEU A 85 -4.06 10.14 -0.63
N PRO A 86 -4.35 11.05 -1.58
CA PRO A 86 -3.34 11.62 -2.46
C PRO A 86 -2.15 12.20 -1.67
N GLY A 87 -0.93 11.93 -2.16
CA GLY A 87 0.32 12.37 -1.52
C GLY A 87 0.79 11.54 -0.33
N LEU A 88 -0.05 10.69 0.28
CA LEU A 88 0.36 9.86 1.42
C LEU A 88 1.48 8.87 1.05
N SER A 89 1.32 8.17 -0.07
CA SER A 89 2.31 7.17 -0.53
C SER A 89 3.66 7.80 -0.86
N GLU A 90 3.65 9.03 -1.39
CA GLU A 90 4.86 9.79 -1.69
C GLU A 90 5.55 10.24 -0.40
N ALA A 91 4.80 10.85 0.53
CA ALA A 91 5.32 11.26 1.83
C ALA A 91 5.94 10.09 2.62
N LEU A 92 5.32 8.91 2.59
CA LEU A 92 5.84 7.72 3.27
C LEU A 92 7.02 7.06 2.54
N SER A 93 7.24 7.34 1.26
CA SER A 93 8.40 6.83 0.53
C SER A 93 9.71 7.43 1.05
N ASP A 94 9.68 8.70 1.47
CA ASP A 94 10.84 9.38 2.09
C ASP A 94 11.11 8.89 3.53
N HIS A 95 10.13 8.20 4.14
CA HIS A 95 10.18 7.65 5.48
C HIS A 95 10.09 6.11 5.50
N ALA A 96 10.76 5.47 4.54
CA ALA A 96 10.75 4.03 4.34
C ALA A 96 11.09 3.20 5.60
N ASP A 97 12.07 3.65 6.40
CA ASP A 97 12.47 2.98 7.64
C ASP A 97 11.38 3.05 8.72
N ASP A 98 10.70 4.20 8.84
CA ASP A 98 9.60 4.39 9.80
C ASP A 98 8.41 3.50 9.45
N LEU A 99 8.07 3.41 8.15
CA LEU A 99 7.02 2.52 7.65
C LEU A 99 7.38 1.06 7.90
N ALA A 100 8.60 0.63 7.57
CA ALA A 100 9.05 -0.74 7.78
C ALA A 100 9.02 -1.10 9.28
N SER A 101 9.61 -0.27 10.15
CA SER A 101 9.54 -0.49 11.59
C SER A 101 8.09 -0.56 12.10
N TRP A 102 7.22 0.33 11.63
CA TRP A 102 5.81 0.33 12.00
C TRP A 102 5.10 -0.97 11.58
N MET A 103 5.34 -1.47 10.36
CA MET A 103 4.77 -2.73 9.90
C MET A 103 5.21 -3.91 10.78
N PHE A 104 6.49 -3.97 11.17
CA PHE A 104 7.00 -5.04 12.02
C PHE A 104 6.52 -4.95 13.47
N ASP A 105 6.27 -3.74 13.98
CA ASP A 105 5.61 -3.55 15.27
C ASP A 105 4.16 -4.03 15.21
N ARG A 106 3.44 -3.72 14.12
CA ARG A 106 2.05 -4.16 13.91
C ARG A 106 1.93 -5.66 13.69
N ALA A 107 2.89 -6.29 13.03
CA ALA A 107 2.93 -7.73 12.84
C ALA A 107 2.99 -8.53 14.16
N LYS A 108 3.44 -7.90 15.25
CA LYS A 108 3.49 -8.50 16.60
C LYS A 108 2.22 -8.26 17.42
N THR A 109 1.22 -7.58 16.85
CA THR A 109 -0.05 -7.30 17.53
C THR A 109 -1.16 -8.18 16.96
N PRO A 110 -2.18 -8.55 17.76
CA PRO A 110 -3.28 -9.40 17.30
C PRO A 110 -4.21 -8.72 16.25
N GLU A 111 -4.01 -7.44 15.95
CA GLU A 111 -4.88 -6.65 15.05
C GLU A 111 -4.29 -6.44 13.64
N VAL A 112 -3.51 -7.39 13.12
CA VAL A 112 -2.92 -7.34 11.76
C VAL A 112 -3.95 -7.01 10.68
N ALA A 113 -5.17 -7.56 10.80
CA ALA A 113 -6.25 -7.34 9.86
C ALA A 113 -6.74 -5.88 9.77
N ARG A 114 -6.47 -5.01 10.76
CA ARG A 114 -6.73 -3.55 10.65
C ARG A 114 -5.62 -2.85 9.88
N ALA A 115 -4.38 -3.23 10.15
CA ALA A 115 -3.21 -2.60 9.59
C ALA A 115 -3.01 -2.92 8.09
N GLU A 116 -3.46 -4.07 7.59
CA GLU A 116 -3.32 -4.43 6.17
C GLU A 116 -3.95 -3.41 5.18
N GLN A 117 -5.09 -2.81 5.53
CA GLN A 117 -5.75 -1.81 4.69
C GLN A 117 -4.99 -0.48 4.74
N VAL A 118 -4.44 -0.15 5.91
CA VAL A 118 -3.58 1.02 6.10
C VAL A 118 -2.30 0.88 5.28
N VAL A 119 -1.71 -0.32 5.24
CA VAL A 119 -0.54 -0.61 4.39
C VAL A 119 -0.90 -0.51 2.90
N GLY A 120 -2.06 -1.03 2.50
CA GLY A 120 -2.57 -0.84 1.13
C GLY A 120 -2.69 0.63 0.74
N LEU A 121 -3.21 1.47 1.64
CA LEU A 121 -3.34 2.92 1.42
C LEU A 121 -1.98 3.64 1.41
N ALA A 122 -1.09 3.28 2.34
CA ALA A 122 0.26 3.81 2.47
C ALA A 122 1.16 3.48 1.27
N LEU A 123 0.86 2.39 0.57
CA LEU A 123 1.60 1.87 -0.58
C LEU A 123 0.72 1.84 -1.84
N ALA A 124 -0.29 2.72 -1.92
CA ALA A 124 -1.21 2.77 -3.06
C ALA A 124 -0.49 3.06 -4.39
N GLY A 125 0.64 3.78 -4.35
CA GLY A 125 1.52 4.00 -5.50
C GLY A 125 2.43 2.82 -5.85
N GLY A 126 2.33 1.70 -5.13
CA GLY A 126 3.26 0.58 -5.19
C GLY A 126 4.36 0.67 -4.14
N VAL A 127 5.25 -0.33 -4.12
CA VAL A 127 6.39 -0.38 -3.21
C VAL A 127 7.60 0.25 -3.87
N SER A 128 8.15 1.31 -3.30
CA SER A 128 9.39 1.93 -3.78
C SER A 128 10.62 1.08 -3.44
N GLU A 129 11.74 1.29 -4.14
CA GLU A 129 12.98 0.56 -3.86
C GLU A 129 13.51 0.83 -2.44
N HIS A 130 13.32 2.04 -1.92
CA HIS A 130 13.69 2.40 -0.55
C HIS A 130 12.84 1.64 0.47
N GLN A 131 11.52 1.59 0.26
CA GLN A 131 10.59 0.83 1.11
C GLN A 131 10.90 -0.66 1.06
N ALA A 132 11.14 -1.23 -0.12
CA ALA A 132 11.50 -2.62 -0.30
C ALA A 132 12.78 -3.00 0.45
N ARG A 133 13.84 -2.18 0.34
CA ARG A 133 15.09 -2.39 1.07
C ARG A 133 14.91 -2.29 2.58
N SER A 134 14.13 -1.33 3.05
CA SER A 134 13.87 -1.12 4.49
C SER A 134 13.14 -2.31 5.08
N ILE A 135 12.09 -2.80 4.41
CA ILE A 135 11.35 -4.02 4.80
C ILE A 135 12.29 -5.23 4.77
N ALA A 136 13.05 -5.43 3.70
CA ALA A 136 13.96 -6.56 3.55
C ALA A 136 15.03 -6.61 4.66
N SER A 137 15.56 -5.46 5.08
CA SER A 137 16.59 -5.38 6.13
C SER A 137 16.15 -5.91 7.49
N LEU A 138 14.83 -5.92 7.74
CA LEU A 138 14.25 -6.40 8.99
C LEU A 138 13.88 -7.89 8.93
N LEU A 139 13.85 -8.52 7.75
CA LEU A 139 13.43 -9.92 7.59
C LEU A 139 14.42 -10.94 8.15
N ASP A 140 15.72 -10.62 8.18
CA ASP A 140 16.77 -11.60 8.52
C ASP A 140 16.63 -12.18 9.94
N VAL A 141 15.98 -11.45 10.85
CA VAL A 141 15.91 -11.79 12.28
C VAL A 141 14.52 -12.19 12.75
N VAL A 142 13.49 -12.18 11.88
CA VAL A 142 12.11 -12.46 12.32
C VAL A 142 11.77 -13.93 12.38
N ASP A 143 10.92 -14.31 13.34
CA ASP A 143 10.35 -15.65 13.40
C ASP A 143 9.29 -15.88 12.30
N ALA A 144 8.78 -17.12 12.23
CA ALA A 144 7.80 -17.53 11.25
C ALA A 144 6.47 -16.77 11.37
N GLU A 145 6.03 -16.49 12.58
CA GLU A 145 4.76 -15.78 12.82
C GLU A 145 4.84 -14.34 12.33
N THR A 146 5.91 -13.63 12.70
CA THR A 146 6.15 -12.26 12.24
C THR A 146 6.35 -12.19 10.74
N LEU A 147 7.09 -13.14 10.14
CA LEU A 147 7.28 -13.18 8.68
C LEU A 147 5.95 -13.28 7.94
N VAL A 148 5.07 -14.19 8.38
CA VAL A 148 3.73 -14.38 7.80
C VAL A 148 2.88 -13.13 8.01
N ALA A 149 2.86 -12.57 9.22
CA ALA A 149 2.08 -11.38 9.53
C ALA A 149 2.51 -10.16 8.69
N VAL A 150 3.81 -9.94 8.46
CA VAL A 150 4.28 -8.86 7.58
C VAL A 150 3.83 -9.10 6.13
N LEU A 151 3.83 -10.35 5.66
CA LEU A 151 3.34 -10.69 4.33
C LEU A 151 1.82 -10.48 4.22
N GLU A 152 1.05 -10.77 5.27
CA GLU A 152 -0.37 -10.46 5.37
C GLU A 152 -0.64 -8.95 5.33
N LEU A 153 0.21 -8.12 5.96
CA LEU A 153 0.11 -6.66 5.86
C LEU A 153 0.23 -6.18 4.41
N LEU A 154 1.08 -6.81 3.60
CA LEU A 154 1.26 -6.50 2.18
C LEU A 154 0.14 -7.03 1.28
N ARG A 155 -0.85 -7.75 1.82
CA ARG A 155 -1.92 -8.38 1.04
C ARG A 155 -2.66 -7.39 0.15
N PHE A 156 -2.83 -6.15 0.59
CA PHE A 156 -3.54 -5.06 -0.12
C PHE A 156 -2.69 -4.27 -1.10
N VAL A 157 -1.39 -4.56 -1.18
CA VAL A 157 -0.50 -3.93 -2.15
C VAL A 157 -0.49 -4.78 -3.41
N GLU A 158 -1.14 -4.32 -4.47
CA GLU A 158 -1.20 -5.10 -5.71
C GLU A 158 0.17 -5.17 -6.39
N ILE A 159 0.43 -6.30 -7.03
CA ILE A 159 1.59 -6.54 -7.92
C ILE A 159 2.97 -6.22 -7.32
N TRP A 160 3.06 -6.01 -6.00
CA TRP A 160 4.33 -5.68 -5.33
C TRP A 160 5.46 -6.67 -5.62
N PRO A 161 5.23 -8.00 -5.78
CA PRO A 161 6.32 -8.92 -6.10
C PRO A 161 6.86 -8.73 -7.52
N LEU A 162 6.08 -8.14 -8.43
CA LEU A 162 6.50 -7.79 -9.79
C LEU A 162 7.27 -6.47 -9.80
N GLN A 163 6.87 -5.53 -8.94
CA GLN A 163 7.56 -4.25 -8.75
C GLN A 163 8.91 -4.42 -8.04
N GLN A 164 8.96 -5.31 -7.02
CA GLN A 164 10.12 -5.51 -6.14
C GLN A 164 10.48 -7.00 -6.00
N PRO A 165 11.02 -7.65 -7.05
CA PRO A 165 11.38 -9.08 -7.00
C PRO A 165 12.44 -9.40 -5.93
N SER A 166 13.35 -8.46 -5.63
CA SER A 166 14.36 -8.60 -4.58
C SER A 166 13.74 -8.74 -3.18
N LEU A 167 12.63 -8.05 -2.91
CA LEU A 167 11.89 -8.18 -1.67
C LEU A 167 11.21 -9.55 -1.59
N ALA A 168 10.57 -10.01 -2.67
CA ALA A 168 9.95 -11.33 -2.74
C ALA A 168 10.98 -12.45 -2.48
N ARG A 169 12.19 -12.30 -3.04
CA ARG A 169 13.32 -13.18 -2.78
C ARG A 169 13.77 -13.16 -1.32
N SER A 170 13.81 -11.99 -0.68
CA SER A 170 14.19 -11.86 0.72
C SER A 170 13.20 -12.57 1.64
N PHE A 171 11.89 -12.45 1.39
CA PHE A 171 10.85 -13.22 2.08
C PHE A 171 11.05 -14.72 1.93
N LEU A 172 11.30 -15.19 0.70
CA LEU A 172 11.48 -16.61 0.41
C LEU A 172 12.75 -17.18 1.05
N GLN A 173 13.86 -16.45 1.00
CA GLN A 173 15.11 -16.84 1.64
C GLN A 173 14.96 -16.96 3.15
N ARG A 174 14.23 -16.03 3.78
CA ARG A 174 13.94 -16.14 5.22
C ARG A 174 13.01 -17.32 5.50
N ALA A 175 11.99 -17.54 4.69
CA ALA A 175 11.06 -18.66 4.83
C ALA A 175 11.77 -20.03 4.76
N ASP A 176 12.73 -20.17 3.84
CA ASP A 176 13.54 -21.39 3.69
C ASP A 176 14.35 -21.73 4.94
N GLN A 177 14.81 -20.71 5.68
CA GLN A 177 15.52 -20.90 6.95
C GLN A 177 14.57 -21.35 8.09
N LEU A 178 13.30 -20.96 8.03
CA LEU A 178 12.29 -21.22 9.06
C LEU A 178 11.54 -22.55 8.85
N GLY A 179 11.56 -23.07 7.62
CA GLY A 179 11.13 -24.43 7.31
C GLY A 179 10.10 -24.53 6.19
N HIS A 180 9.97 -25.75 5.65
CA HIS A 180 9.22 -26.03 4.42
C HIS A 180 7.76 -25.54 4.41
N ASN A 181 7.05 -25.64 5.55
CA ASN A 181 5.67 -25.17 5.66
C ASN A 181 5.57 -23.64 5.48
N ILE A 182 6.55 -22.89 6.00
CA ILE A 182 6.60 -21.44 5.88
C ILE A 182 6.97 -21.05 4.45
N THR A 183 7.96 -21.71 3.85
CA THR A 183 8.31 -21.55 2.43
C THR A 183 7.08 -21.68 1.53
N ARG A 184 6.27 -22.73 1.70
CA ARG A 184 5.08 -22.94 0.89
C ARG A 184 4.07 -21.79 1.06
N HIS A 185 3.82 -21.38 2.31
CA HIS A 185 2.90 -20.29 2.58
C HIS A 185 3.35 -18.96 1.96
N VAL A 186 4.65 -18.64 2.06
CA VAL A 186 5.24 -17.45 1.46
C VAL A 186 5.14 -17.47 -0.06
N LEU A 187 5.39 -18.61 -0.71
CA LEU A 187 5.21 -18.75 -2.16
C LEU A 187 3.76 -18.53 -2.59
N GLU A 188 2.80 -19.14 -1.89
CA GLU A 188 1.37 -18.98 -2.17
C GLU A 188 0.93 -17.51 -2.06
N ALA A 189 1.40 -16.81 -1.02
CA ALA A 189 1.10 -15.40 -0.81
C ALA A 189 1.77 -14.49 -1.86
N ILE A 190 3.03 -14.76 -2.22
CA ILE A 190 3.73 -14.05 -3.32
C ILE A 190 2.97 -14.25 -4.64
N GLU A 191 2.60 -15.49 -4.97
CA GLU A 191 1.85 -15.78 -6.20
C GLU A 191 0.49 -15.04 -6.21
N GLY A 192 -0.22 -15.04 -5.08
CA GLY A 192 -1.47 -14.29 -4.92
C GLY A 192 -1.29 -12.78 -5.14
N ALA A 193 -0.23 -12.20 -4.59
CA ALA A 193 0.06 -10.78 -4.70
C ALA A 193 0.53 -10.33 -6.10
N THR A 194 0.89 -11.26 -6.99
CA THR A 194 1.15 -10.91 -8.41
C THR A 194 -0.10 -10.61 -9.24
N ARG A 195 -1.30 -10.77 -8.66
CA ARG A 195 -2.59 -10.58 -9.35
C ARG A 195 -3.07 -9.14 -9.23
N LEU A 196 -3.64 -8.63 -10.31
CA LEU A 196 -4.47 -7.41 -10.28
C LEU A 196 -5.81 -7.74 -9.63
N ARG A 197 -6.35 -6.85 -8.80
CA ARG A 197 -7.68 -7.08 -8.18
C ARG A 197 -8.82 -6.50 -8.99
N GLY A 198 -8.53 -5.52 -9.84
CA GLY A 198 -9.45 -4.93 -10.80
C GLY A 198 -8.76 -4.73 -12.15
N VAL A 199 -9.52 -4.88 -13.22
CA VAL A 199 -9.05 -4.63 -14.59
C VAL A 199 -10.06 -3.71 -15.27
N SER A 200 -9.61 -2.49 -15.57
CA SER A 200 -10.29 -1.53 -16.44
C SER A 200 -9.64 -1.52 -17.81
N TRP A 201 -10.39 -1.11 -18.83
CA TRP A 201 -9.84 -0.91 -20.17
C TRP A 201 -10.59 0.20 -20.90
N THR A 202 -9.88 0.86 -21.82
CA THR A 202 -10.43 1.87 -22.73
C THR A 202 -10.00 1.50 -24.15
N ASN A 203 -10.96 1.47 -25.09
CA ASN A 203 -10.70 1.14 -26.50
C ASN A 203 -9.93 -0.17 -26.71
N GLY A 204 -10.27 -1.22 -25.94
CA GLY A 204 -9.61 -2.52 -26.03
C GLY A 204 -8.20 -2.59 -25.43
N VAL A 205 -7.78 -1.58 -24.64
CA VAL A 205 -6.46 -1.54 -24.00
C VAL A 205 -6.60 -1.29 -22.50
N SER A 206 -5.89 -2.07 -21.68
CA SER A 206 -5.73 -1.85 -20.24
C SER A 206 -4.29 -1.44 -19.94
N ASP A 207 -4.12 -0.24 -19.40
CA ASP A 207 -2.80 0.24 -18.97
C ASP A 207 -2.28 -0.56 -17.78
N GLU A 208 -3.16 -1.00 -16.87
CA GLU A 208 -2.82 -1.78 -15.68
C GLU A 208 -2.31 -3.18 -16.07
N VAL A 209 -2.98 -3.86 -17.00
CA VAL A 209 -2.56 -5.19 -17.50
C VAL A 209 -1.22 -5.08 -18.25
N ASN A 210 -1.07 -4.09 -19.12
CA ASN A 210 0.17 -3.88 -19.87
C ASN A 210 1.35 -3.49 -18.95
N HIS A 211 1.08 -2.68 -17.93
CA HIS A 211 2.07 -2.34 -16.91
C HIS A 211 2.51 -3.58 -16.12
N ALA A 212 1.55 -4.38 -15.62
CA ALA A 212 1.83 -5.62 -14.92
C ALA A 212 2.60 -6.62 -15.80
N LEU A 213 2.27 -6.70 -17.10
CA LEU A 213 2.96 -7.56 -18.06
C LEU A 213 4.42 -7.15 -18.25
N THR A 214 4.66 -5.84 -18.37
CA THR A 214 6.01 -5.29 -18.45
C THR A 214 6.83 -5.61 -17.20
N LEU A 215 6.24 -5.45 -16.01
CA LEU A 215 6.89 -5.79 -14.75
C LEU A 215 7.15 -7.29 -14.62
N ALA A 216 6.17 -8.14 -14.94
CA ALA A 216 6.32 -9.59 -14.87
C ALA A 216 7.41 -10.11 -15.82
N THR A 217 7.50 -9.54 -17.03
CA THR A 217 8.55 -9.89 -18.00
C THR A 217 9.94 -9.54 -17.46
N ARG A 218 10.12 -8.30 -16.97
CA ARG A 218 11.39 -7.87 -16.37
C ARG A 218 11.76 -8.70 -15.14
N ALA A 219 10.79 -9.01 -14.29
CA ALA A 219 10.99 -9.83 -13.10
C ALA A 219 11.42 -11.25 -13.49
N ALA A 220 10.75 -11.89 -14.45
CA ALA A 220 11.10 -13.24 -14.91
C ALA A 220 12.50 -13.32 -15.53
N GLU A 221 12.90 -12.32 -16.33
CA GLU A 221 14.21 -12.28 -16.99
C GLU A 221 15.38 -12.13 -16.01
N ALA A 222 15.16 -11.39 -14.91
CA ALA A 222 16.21 -11.05 -13.95
C ALA A 222 16.22 -11.95 -12.70
N GLU A 223 15.26 -12.87 -12.53
CA GLU A 223 15.10 -13.64 -11.30
C GLU A 223 15.98 -14.92 -11.26
N PRO A 224 17.00 -14.99 -10.38
CA PRO A 224 17.83 -16.18 -10.21
C PRO A 224 17.16 -17.31 -9.41
N GLU A 225 16.14 -17.04 -8.60
CA GLU A 225 15.44 -18.06 -7.80
C GLU A 225 14.37 -18.78 -8.65
N PRO A 226 14.56 -20.08 -8.99
CA PRO A 226 13.71 -20.78 -9.95
C PRO A 226 12.22 -20.81 -9.57
N ARG A 227 11.91 -20.87 -8.26
CA ARG A 227 10.52 -20.89 -7.78
C ARG A 227 9.80 -19.57 -8.06
N LEU A 228 10.50 -18.44 -7.88
CA LEU A 228 9.97 -17.12 -8.19
C LEU A 228 9.90 -16.88 -9.71
N ALA A 229 10.93 -17.30 -10.45
CA ALA A 229 10.94 -17.21 -11.91
C ALA A 229 9.73 -17.97 -12.53
N ALA A 230 9.38 -19.14 -11.98
CA ALA A 230 8.20 -19.88 -12.40
C ALA A 230 6.88 -19.14 -12.12
N ILE A 231 6.75 -18.49 -10.95
CA ILE A 231 5.59 -17.64 -10.62
C ILE A 231 5.46 -16.49 -11.63
N TYR A 232 6.56 -15.81 -11.94
CA TYR A 232 6.56 -14.69 -12.88
C TYR A 232 6.26 -15.14 -14.31
N ALA A 233 6.82 -16.27 -14.77
CA ALA A 233 6.52 -16.85 -16.07
C ALA A 233 5.02 -17.21 -16.20
N HIS A 234 4.45 -17.86 -15.19
CA HIS A 234 3.03 -18.16 -15.17
C HIS A 234 2.16 -16.89 -15.19
N ARG A 235 2.59 -15.83 -14.49
CA ARG A 235 1.90 -14.53 -14.51
C ARG A 235 1.93 -13.88 -15.90
N ILE A 236 3.04 -13.96 -16.62
CA ILE A 236 3.15 -13.46 -18.02
C ILE A 236 2.10 -14.15 -18.91
N GLU A 237 2.00 -15.48 -18.84
CA GLU A 237 1.01 -16.24 -19.61
C GLU A 237 -0.43 -15.80 -19.29
N SER A 238 -0.74 -15.66 -18.00
CA SER A 238 -2.05 -15.20 -17.54
C SER A 238 -2.37 -13.77 -18.01
N LEU A 239 -1.39 -12.86 -18.02
CA LEU A 239 -1.60 -11.48 -18.45
C LEU A 239 -1.74 -11.38 -19.98
N HIS A 240 -1.00 -12.15 -20.77
CA HIS A 240 -1.23 -12.24 -22.21
C HIS A 240 -2.64 -12.74 -22.55
N HIS A 241 -3.14 -13.73 -21.81
CA HIS A 241 -4.51 -14.19 -21.96
C HIS A 241 -5.51 -13.06 -21.64
N GLU A 242 -5.24 -12.25 -20.61
CA GLU A 242 -6.10 -11.12 -20.25
C GLU A 242 -6.08 -9.99 -21.28
N VAL A 243 -4.91 -9.65 -21.84
CA VAL A 243 -4.80 -8.70 -22.97
C VAL A 243 -5.69 -9.15 -24.13
N LYS A 244 -5.56 -10.41 -24.55
CA LYS A 244 -6.37 -10.96 -25.64
C LYS A 244 -7.88 -10.95 -25.31
N ASN A 245 -8.25 -11.30 -24.09
CA ASN A 245 -9.64 -11.24 -23.65
C ASN A 245 -10.23 -9.82 -23.78
N ILE A 246 -9.45 -8.79 -23.44
CA ILE A 246 -9.87 -7.40 -23.54
C ILE A 246 -10.06 -6.99 -25.01
N GLU A 247 -9.10 -7.33 -25.88
CA GLU A 247 -9.17 -7.08 -27.32
C GLU A 247 -10.41 -7.75 -27.95
N ASP A 248 -10.65 -9.03 -27.63
CA ASP A 248 -11.79 -9.81 -28.14
C ASP A 248 -13.14 -9.28 -27.61
N ARG A 249 -13.18 -8.71 -26.40
CA ARG A 249 -14.39 -8.04 -25.86
C ARG A 249 -14.67 -6.74 -26.60
N TYR A 250 -13.65 -5.90 -26.78
CA TYR A 250 -13.79 -4.63 -27.47
C TYR A 250 -14.20 -4.81 -28.94
N ALA A 251 -13.62 -5.78 -29.65
CA ALA A 251 -14.02 -6.09 -31.02
C ALA A 251 -15.53 -6.42 -31.11
N ARG A 252 -16.03 -7.28 -30.20
CA ARG A 252 -17.46 -7.62 -30.15
C ARG A 252 -18.35 -6.44 -29.83
N ASP A 253 -17.91 -5.54 -28.94
CA ASP A 253 -18.69 -4.37 -28.53
C ASP A 253 -18.72 -3.27 -29.61
N THR A 254 -17.80 -3.30 -30.59
CA THR A 254 -17.67 -2.31 -31.66
C THR A 254 -18.11 -2.79 -33.05
N GLU A 255 -18.51 -4.06 -33.19
CA GLU A 255 -19.06 -4.65 -34.43
C GLU A 255 -20.55 -4.32 -34.68
N PHE A 256 -21.12 -3.30 -34.02
CA PHE A 256 -22.49 -2.79 -34.21
C PHE A 256 -22.51 -1.35 -34.74
#